data_AF-A0AAW7KEY8-F1
#
_entry.id   AF-A0AAW7KEY8-F1
#
_cell.length_a   1.000
_cell.length_b   1.000
_cell.length_c   1.000
_cell.angle_alpha   90.00
_cell.angle_beta   90.00
_cell.angle_gamma   90.00
#
_symmetry.space_group_name_H-M   'P 1'
#
loop_
_entity.id
_entity.type
_entity.pdbx_description
1 polymer ?
#
loop_
_entity_poly.entity_id
_entity_poly.type
_entity_poly.pdbx_seq_one_letter_code
_entity_poly.pdbx_strand_id
1 'polypeptide(L)'
;GRVAFGSVNGRDLIQLRTSLEQVPTIRQLIVGINQGEWDDLLVDLNPVEDLVALIATAINEEAPLQITEGNVIKDGYNDQLDEYRDAMRNGKQWLAELEAKERQETGIKNLKIGYNRVFGYFIEITKSNLANLEEGKYERKQTLANAERFITPELKELERLILEAEEKSVELE
;
A
#
# COMPACT_ATOMS: atom_id res chain seq x y z
N GLY A 1 -3.77 27.19 2.41
CA GLY A 1 -4.10 26.92 1.00
C GLY A 1 -4.75 25.56 0.86
N ARG A 2 -4.00 24.50 0.54
CA ARG A 2 -4.55 23.17 0.19
C ARG A 2 -5.29 22.46 1.33
N VAL A 3 -4.78 22.56 2.56
CA VAL A 3 -5.44 22.01 3.76
C VAL A 3 -6.87 22.55 3.91
N ALA A 4 -7.05 23.86 3.76
CA ALA A 4 -8.36 24.50 3.90
C ALA A 4 -9.35 24.13 2.78
N PHE A 5 -8.84 23.69 1.62
CA PHE A 5 -9.67 23.24 0.48
C PHE A 5 -9.83 21.71 0.45
N GLY A 6 -9.34 20.97 1.45
CA GLY A 6 -9.44 19.52 1.52
C GLY A 6 -8.67 18.77 0.40
N SER A 7 -7.71 19.43 -0.25
CA SER A 7 -6.95 18.88 -1.38
C SER A 7 -5.51 18.52 -1.03
N VAL A 8 -5.24 18.33 0.27
CA VAL A 8 -3.92 17.96 0.79
C VAL A 8 -3.68 16.46 0.58
N ASN A 9 -2.45 16.07 0.21
CA ASN A 9 -2.02 14.68 0.16
C ASN A 9 -0.93 14.40 1.20
N GLY A 10 -0.50 13.14 1.33
CA GLY A 10 0.53 12.75 2.29
C GLY A 10 1.84 13.53 2.14
N ARG A 11 2.29 13.78 0.91
CA ARG A 11 3.51 14.57 0.64
C ARG A 11 3.40 16.02 1.09
N ASP A 12 2.24 16.63 0.91
CA ASP A 12 1.99 17.98 1.39
C ASP A 12 2.03 18.05 2.92
N LEU A 13 1.54 17.02 3.62
CA LEU A 13 1.65 16.91 5.08
C LEU A 13 3.11 16.74 5.53
N ILE A 14 3.90 15.92 4.82
CA ILE A 14 5.34 15.77 5.10
C ILE A 14 6.08 17.11 4.91
N GLN A 15 5.76 17.85 3.85
CA GLN A 15 6.34 19.19 3.62
C GLN A 15 5.93 20.18 4.72
N LEU A 16 4.67 20.13 5.15
CA LEU A 16 4.17 20.95 6.26
C LEU A 16 4.95 20.64 7.53
N ARG A 17 5.10 19.35 7.90
CA ARG A 17 5.90 18.91 9.05
C ARG A 17 7.33 19.42 8.96
N THR A 18 8.00 19.18 7.83
CA THR A 18 9.40 19.60 7.60
C THR A 18 9.58 21.11 7.78
N SER A 19 8.60 21.90 7.36
CA SER A 19 8.61 23.36 7.52
C SER A 19 8.40 23.76 8.99
N LEU A 20 7.45 23.12 9.67
CA LEU A 20 7.14 23.37 11.08
C LEU A 20 8.29 22.96 12.02
N GLU A 21 9.03 21.91 11.68
CA GLU A 21 10.24 21.48 12.41
C GLU A 21 11.33 22.56 12.47
N GLN A 22 11.32 23.56 11.57
CA GLN A 22 12.26 24.68 11.60
C GLN A 22 11.85 25.79 12.58
N VAL A 23 10.57 25.83 12.99
CA VAL A 23 10.02 26.89 13.84
C VAL A 23 10.74 26.99 15.20
N PRO A 24 11.03 25.89 15.93
CA PRO A 24 11.82 25.97 17.16
C PRO A 24 13.18 26.67 16.98
N THR A 25 13.91 26.31 15.92
CA THR A 25 15.24 26.87 15.62
C THR A 25 15.14 28.37 15.29
N ILE A 26 14.19 28.76 14.45
CA ILE A 26 13.98 30.17 14.09
C ILE A 26 13.59 30.98 15.34
N ARG A 27 12.69 30.44 16.16
CA ARG A 27 12.27 31.08 17.42
C ARG A 27 13.45 31.30 18.36
N GLN A 28 14.31 30.29 18.54
CA GLN A 28 15.51 30.41 19.38
C GLN A 28 16.46 31.50 18.89
N LEU A 29 16.68 31.59 17.57
CA LEU A 29 17.51 32.64 16.98
C LEU A 29 16.93 34.03 17.26
N ILE A 30 15.61 34.22 17.05
CA ILE A 30 14.93 35.49 17.30
C ILE A 30 15.03 35.87 18.79
N VAL A 31 14.77 34.94 19.71
CA VAL A 31 14.93 35.17 21.16
C VAL A 31 16.34 35.65 21.51
N GLY A 32 17.36 35.11 20.86
CA GLY A 32 18.76 35.48 21.12
C GLY A 32 19.15 36.90 20.68
N ILE A 33 18.40 37.51 19.76
CA ILE A 33 18.67 38.87 19.24
C ILE A 33 17.58 39.90 19.59
N ASN A 34 16.45 39.45 20.14
CA ASN A 34 15.30 40.30 20.48
C ASN A 34 15.62 41.22 21.66
N GLN A 35 15.28 42.52 21.54
CA GLN A 35 15.37 43.50 22.63
C GLN A 35 13.99 43.97 23.12
N GLY A 36 12.93 43.29 22.69
CA GLY A 36 11.53 43.53 23.05
C GLY A 36 10.66 43.91 21.84
N GLU A 37 11.24 44.10 20.65
CA GLU A 37 10.51 44.48 19.43
C GLU A 37 9.69 43.34 18.83
N TRP A 38 9.99 42.09 19.17
CA TRP A 38 9.38 40.90 18.57
C TRP A 38 8.62 40.02 19.57
N ASP A 39 8.25 40.54 20.74
CA ASP A 39 7.56 39.75 21.76
C ASP A 39 6.22 39.19 21.26
N ASP A 40 5.40 40.01 20.60
CA ASP A 40 4.13 39.58 20.01
C ASP A 40 4.35 38.50 18.94
N LEU A 41 5.37 38.68 18.08
CA LEU A 41 5.73 37.70 17.05
C LEU A 41 6.16 36.37 17.67
N LEU A 42 6.92 36.40 18.78
CA LEU A 42 7.39 35.19 19.48
C LEU A 42 6.26 34.43 20.18
N VAL A 43 5.15 35.11 20.52
CA VAL A 43 3.91 34.49 21.00
C VAL A 43 3.20 33.80 19.84
N ASP A 44 3.06 34.48 18.71
CA ASP A 44 2.39 33.95 17.51
C ASP A 44 3.17 32.81 16.83
N LEU A 45 4.50 32.81 16.94
CA LEU A 45 5.40 31.79 16.40
C LEU A 45 5.40 30.53 17.27
N ASN A 46 4.23 29.90 17.38
CA ASN A 46 4.04 28.65 18.09
C ASN A 46 4.67 27.48 17.30
N PRO A 47 5.56 26.67 17.91
CA PRO A 47 6.17 25.52 17.24
C PRO A 47 5.20 24.39 16.86
N VAL A 48 3.98 24.38 17.41
CA VAL A 48 2.92 23.39 17.13
C VAL A 48 3.43 21.94 17.15
N GLU A 49 4.21 21.61 18.17
CA GLU A 49 4.95 20.33 18.29
C GLU A 49 4.01 19.12 18.23
N ASP A 50 2.80 19.24 18.79
CA ASP A 50 1.79 18.18 18.73
C ASP A 50 1.38 17.83 17.29
N LEU A 51 1.28 18.84 16.41
CA LEU A 51 0.95 18.63 15.00
C LEU A 51 2.13 18.00 14.25
N VAL A 52 3.35 18.45 14.54
CA VAL A 52 4.58 17.87 13.98
C VAL A 52 4.67 16.39 14.34
N ALA A 53 4.48 16.07 15.63
CA ALA A 53 4.49 14.71 16.14
C ALA A 53 3.39 13.86 15.49
N LEU A 54 2.16 14.37 15.41
CA LEU A 54 1.04 13.69 14.77
C LEU A 54 1.36 13.31 13.32
N ILE A 55 1.87 14.24 12.52
CA ILE A 55 2.24 13.96 11.13
C ILE A 55 3.39 12.95 11.07
N ALA A 56 4.38 13.05 11.97
CA ALA A 56 5.52 12.11 12.03
C ALA A 56 5.12 10.67 12.36
N THR A 57 4.10 10.49 13.21
CA THR A 57 3.59 9.17 13.59
C THR A 57 2.56 8.63 12.61
N ALA A 58 1.74 9.50 12.00
CA ALA A 58 0.63 9.09 11.17
C ALA A 58 0.98 8.90 9.69
N ILE A 59 1.86 9.74 9.13
CA ILE A 59 2.09 9.78 7.69
C ILE A 59 3.37 9.03 7.31
N ASN A 60 3.27 8.17 6.30
CA ASN A 60 4.39 7.44 5.72
C ASN A 60 5.30 8.39 4.92
N GLU A 61 6.62 8.36 5.13
CA GLU A 61 7.60 9.19 4.41
C GLU A 61 7.58 8.96 2.89
N GLU A 62 7.18 7.76 2.47
CA GLU A 62 7.08 7.38 1.05
C GLU A 62 5.65 7.55 0.49
N ALA A 63 4.79 8.32 1.18
CA ALA A 63 3.41 8.51 0.77
C ALA A 63 3.29 8.90 -0.72
N PRO A 64 2.38 8.25 -1.48
CA PRO A 64 2.15 8.58 -2.86
C PRO A 64 1.48 9.95 -3.03
N LEU A 65 1.45 10.43 -4.27
CA LEU A 65 0.76 11.68 -4.60
C LEU A 65 -0.77 11.54 -4.58
N GLN A 66 -1.27 10.37 -4.96
CA GLN A 66 -2.69 10.06 -5.00
C GLN A 66 -3.06 9.24 -3.76
N ILE A 67 -4.06 9.71 -3.01
CA ILE A 67 -4.55 9.01 -1.81
C ILE A 67 -5.13 7.63 -2.18
N THR A 68 -5.67 7.50 -3.39
CA THR A 68 -6.23 6.25 -3.93
C THR A 68 -5.19 5.14 -4.16
N GLU A 69 -3.89 5.45 -4.09
CA GLU A 69 -2.83 4.44 -4.18
C GLU A 69 -2.53 3.78 -2.81
N GLY A 70 -3.18 4.24 -1.73
CA GLY A 70 -2.95 3.79 -0.36
C GLY A 70 -1.57 4.19 0.16
N ASN A 71 -1.07 3.54 1.20
CA ASN A 71 0.29 3.73 1.73
C ASN A 71 0.62 5.18 2.15
N VAL A 72 -0.39 5.93 2.54
CA VAL A 72 -0.32 7.29 3.10
C VAL A 72 -0.10 7.22 4.61
N ILE A 73 -0.82 6.34 5.29
CA ILE A 73 -0.74 6.10 6.72
C ILE A 73 0.42 5.15 7.02
N LYS A 74 1.18 5.47 8.07
CA LYS A 74 2.36 4.73 8.50
C LYS A 74 1.98 3.44 9.22
N ASP A 75 2.76 2.38 9.01
CA ASP A 75 2.64 1.13 9.77
C ASP A 75 2.79 1.43 11.29
N GLY A 76 1.98 0.79 12.12
CA GLY A 76 1.94 0.99 13.57
C GLY A 76 1.09 2.18 14.05
N TYR A 77 0.47 2.92 13.13
CA TYR A 77 -0.48 4.00 13.49
C TYR A 77 -1.90 3.47 13.74
N ASN A 78 -2.29 2.41 13.03
CA ASN A 78 -3.61 1.81 13.14
C ASN A 78 -3.50 0.28 13.05
N ASP A 79 -3.76 -0.39 14.17
CA ASP A 79 -3.64 -1.85 14.29
C ASP A 79 -4.50 -2.60 13.26
N GLN A 80 -5.71 -2.12 12.95
CA GLN A 80 -6.61 -2.76 12.00
C GLN A 80 -6.09 -2.63 10.55
N LEU A 81 -5.50 -1.49 10.21
CA LEU A 81 -4.85 -1.28 8.92
C LEU A 81 -3.61 -2.16 8.78
N ASP A 82 -2.84 -2.31 9.85
CA ASP A 82 -1.68 -3.20 9.89
C ASP A 82 -2.08 -4.65 9.67
N GLU A 83 -3.17 -5.13 10.29
CA GLU A 83 -3.72 -6.47 10.05
C GLU A 83 -4.08 -6.70 8.58
N TYR A 84 -4.72 -5.73 7.92
CA TYR A 84 -5.04 -5.84 6.49
C TYR A 84 -3.78 -5.85 5.62
N ARG A 85 -2.79 -5.00 5.93
CA ARG A 85 -1.50 -4.96 5.22
C ARG A 85 -0.72 -6.26 5.39
N ASP A 86 -0.75 -6.85 6.57
CA ASP A 86 -0.13 -8.14 6.84
C ASP A 86 -0.85 -9.27 6.11
N ALA A 87 -2.18 -9.27 6.04
CA ALA A 87 -2.94 -10.22 5.23
C ALA A 87 -2.55 -10.14 3.74
N MET A 88 -2.37 -8.92 3.20
CA MET A 88 -1.90 -8.72 1.83
C MET A 88 -0.44 -9.19 1.62
N ARG A 89 0.47 -8.90 2.56
CA ARG A 89 1.88 -9.34 2.52
C ARG A 89 1.97 -10.86 2.54
N ASN A 90 1.25 -11.50 3.46
CA ASN A 90 1.16 -12.96 3.56
C ASN A 90 0.48 -13.57 2.34
N GLY A 91 -0.53 -12.89 1.78
CA GLY A 91 -1.18 -13.29 0.54
C GLY A 91 -0.22 -13.43 -0.64
N LYS A 92 0.73 -12.51 -0.80
CA LYS A 92 1.79 -12.62 -1.83
C LYS A 92 2.66 -13.86 -1.62
N GLN A 93 2.97 -14.21 -0.37
CA GLN A 93 3.72 -15.41 -0.05
C GLN A 93 2.90 -16.67 -0.37
N TRP A 94 1.62 -16.72 0.01
CA TRP A 94 0.74 -17.85 -0.31
C TRP A 94 0.57 -18.06 -1.81
N LEU A 95 0.50 -16.99 -2.60
CA LEU A 95 0.49 -17.08 -4.06
C LEU A 95 1.79 -17.67 -4.61
N ALA A 96 2.95 -17.28 -4.06
CA ALA A 96 4.24 -17.84 -4.48
C ALA A 96 4.37 -19.33 -4.10
N GLU A 97 3.90 -19.70 -2.91
CA GLU A 97 3.86 -21.09 -2.44
C GLU A 97 2.93 -21.95 -3.30
N LEU A 98 1.73 -21.43 -3.63
CA LEU A 98 0.79 -22.09 -4.54
C LEU A 98 1.42 -22.25 -5.93
N GLU A 99 2.04 -21.21 -6.49
CA GLU A 99 2.73 -21.30 -7.78
C GLU A 99 3.81 -22.38 -7.77
N ALA A 100 4.61 -22.47 -6.71
CA ALA A 100 5.65 -23.49 -6.57
C ALA A 100 5.07 -24.90 -6.47
N LYS A 101 4.01 -25.08 -5.68
CA LYS A 101 3.27 -26.34 -5.53
C LYS A 101 2.69 -26.79 -6.88
N GLU A 102 2.01 -25.90 -7.60
CA GLU A 102 1.43 -26.19 -8.91
C GLU A 102 2.49 -26.56 -9.96
N ARG A 103 3.66 -25.90 -9.95
CA ARG A 103 4.80 -26.27 -10.82
C ARG A 103 5.33 -27.67 -10.51
N GLN A 104 5.38 -28.05 -9.23
CA GLN A 104 5.86 -29.35 -8.80
C GLN A 104 4.87 -30.47 -9.16
N GLU A 105 3.58 -30.26 -8.90
CA GLU A 105 2.52 -31.24 -9.17
C GLU A 105 2.35 -31.49 -10.67
N THR A 106 2.34 -30.43 -11.48
CA THR A 106 2.14 -30.54 -12.94
C THR A 106 3.43 -30.82 -13.73
N GLY A 107 4.59 -30.59 -13.12
CA GLY A 107 5.89 -30.60 -13.80
C GLY A 107 6.11 -29.41 -14.77
N ILE A 108 5.20 -28.43 -14.81
CA ILE A 108 5.23 -27.31 -15.76
C ILE A 108 6.06 -26.16 -15.20
N LYS A 109 7.37 -26.14 -15.50
CA LYS A 109 8.31 -25.14 -14.96
C LYS A 109 7.95 -23.68 -15.28
N ASN A 110 7.30 -23.43 -16.40
CA ASN A 110 6.93 -22.08 -16.86
C ASN A 110 5.50 -21.67 -16.47
N LEU A 111 4.80 -22.47 -15.66
CA LEU A 111 3.53 -22.07 -15.05
C LEU A 111 3.76 -20.84 -14.19
N LYS A 112 2.85 -19.86 -14.27
CA LYS A 112 2.91 -18.65 -13.44
C LYS A 112 1.52 -18.25 -12.96
N ILE A 113 1.45 -17.71 -11.76
CA ILE A 113 0.28 -17.01 -11.26
C ILE A 113 0.42 -15.53 -11.63
N GLY A 114 -0.55 -15.02 -12.36
CA GLY A 114 -0.64 -13.61 -12.74
C GLY A 114 -1.91 -12.97 -12.20
N TYR A 115 -1.98 -11.63 -12.29
CA TYR A 115 -3.16 -10.85 -11.94
C TYR A 115 -3.60 -9.98 -13.11
N ASN A 116 -4.89 -9.86 -13.32
CA ASN A 116 -5.50 -8.93 -14.26
C ASN A 116 -6.68 -8.22 -13.59
N ARG A 117 -6.78 -6.89 -13.72
CA ARG A 117 -7.85 -6.10 -13.10
C ARG A 117 -9.28 -6.55 -13.44
N VAL A 118 -9.50 -7.20 -14.58
CA VAL A 118 -10.84 -7.63 -15.03
C VAL A 118 -11.15 -9.07 -14.61
N PHE A 119 -10.16 -9.97 -14.65
CA PHE A 119 -10.37 -11.40 -14.43
C PHE A 119 -9.78 -11.92 -13.12
N GLY A 120 -9.15 -11.05 -12.34
CA GLY A 120 -8.53 -11.42 -11.09
C GLY A 120 -7.20 -12.18 -11.27
N TYR A 121 -6.86 -12.98 -10.28
CA TYR A 121 -5.72 -13.89 -10.32
C TYR A 121 -5.99 -15.09 -11.24
N PHE A 122 -4.95 -15.56 -11.92
CA PHE A 122 -5.03 -16.70 -12.83
C PHE A 122 -3.72 -17.46 -12.87
N ILE A 123 -3.81 -18.74 -13.21
CA ILE A 123 -2.68 -19.60 -13.56
C ILE A 123 -2.55 -19.60 -15.08
N GLU A 124 -1.43 -19.11 -15.60
CA GLU A 124 -1.14 -19.10 -17.04
C GLU A 124 -0.26 -20.29 -17.42
N ILE A 125 -0.73 -21.07 -18.40
CA ILE A 125 -0.12 -22.32 -18.84
C ILE A 125 0.00 -22.29 -20.36
N THR A 126 1.17 -22.63 -20.89
CA THR A 126 1.37 -22.69 -22.36
C THR A 126 0.58 -23.82 -22.98
N LYS A 127 0.06 -23.62 -24.20
CA LYS A 127 -0.78 -24.63 -24.89
C LYS A 127 -0.11 -26.00 -25.03
N SER A 128 1.22 -26.03 -25.16
CA SER A 128 2.02 -27.26 -25.23
C SER A 128 1.93 -28.13 -23.97
N ASN A 129 1.60 -27.53 -22.82
CA ASN A 129 1.66 -28.18 -21.51
C ASN A 129 0.26 -28.52 -20.96
N LEU A 130 -0.81 -28.27 -21.72
CA LEU A 130 -2.19 -28.50 -21.29
C LEU A 130 -2.49 -29.99 -21.03
N ALA A 131 -1.80 -30.89 -21.72
CA ALA A 131 -1.94 -32.33 -21.51
C ALA A 131 -1.43 -32.80 -20.13
N ASN A 132 -0.67 -31.97 -19.41
CA ASN A 132 -0.11 -32.30 -18.10
C ASN A 132 -1.03 -31.86 -16.94
N LEU A 133 -2.24 -31.36 -17.23
CA LEU A 133 -3.17 -30.89 -16.22
C LEU A 133 -4.08 -32.02 -15.74
N GLU A 134 -4.31 -32.06 -14.43
CA GLU A 134 -5.30 -32.95 -13.83
C GLU A 134 -6.72 -32.54 -14.24
N GLU A 135 -7.55 -33.53 -14.60
CA GLU A 135 -8.94 -33.29 -14.96
C GLU A 135 -9.74 -32.77 -13.75
N GLY A 136 -10.49 -31.70 -13.94
CA GLY A 136 -11.43 -31.15 -12.94
C GLY A 136 -10.85 -30.16 -11.93
N LYS A 137 -9.52 -30.03 -11.80
CA LYS A 137 -8.87 -29.06 -10.89
C LYS A 137 -8.87 -27.63 -11.44
N TYR A 138 -8.66 -27.48 -12.76
CA TYR A 138 -8.48 -26.19 -13.42
C TYR A 138 -9.72 -25.77 -14.21
N GLU A 139 -10.32 -24.65 -13.83
CA GLU A 139 -11.40 -24.02 -14.59
C GLU A 139 -10.83 -22.94 -15.52
N ARG A 140 -11.02 -23.08 -16.82
CA ARG A 140 -10.49 -22.14 -17.81
C ARG A 140 -11.24 -20.80 -17.76
N LYS A 141 -10.47 -19.70 -17.71
CA LYS A 141 -10.97 -18.32 -17.73
C LYS A 141 -10.78 -17.61 -19.06
N GLN A 142 -9.64 -17.82 -19.71
CA GLN A 142 -9.29 -17.09 -20.94
C GLN A 142 -8.35 -17.90 -21.82
N THR A 143 -8.55 -17.86 -23.13
CA THR A 143 -7.63 -18.44 -24.12
C THR A 143 -6.83 -17.33 -24.78
N LEU A 144 -5.51 -17.46 -24.79
CA LEU A 144 -4.58 -16.57 -25.50
C LEU A 144 -4.02 -17.27 -26.74
N ALA A 145 -3.20 -16.55 -27.52
CA ALA A 145 -2.56 -17.11 -28.71
C ALA A 145 -1.71 -18.36 -28.38
N ASN A 146 -0.88 -18.28 -27.34
CA ASN A 146 0.11 -19.31 -26.98
C ASN A 146 -0.12 -19.96 -25.60
N ALA A 147 -1.11 -19.50 -24.85
CA ALA A 147 -1.37 -19.94 -23.48
C ALA A 147 -2.87 -19.99 -23.18
N GLU A 148 -3.23 -20.68 -22.12
CA GLU A 148 -4.55 -20.63 -21.51
C GLU A 148 -4.42 -20.20 -20.05
N ARG A 149 -5.42 -19.49 -19.56
CA ARG A 149 -5.51 -19.00 -18.18
C ARG A 149 -6.59 -19.76 -17.45
N PHE A 150 -6.27 -20.20 -16.24
CA PHE A 150 -7.12 -21.02 -15.40
C PHE A 150 -7.27 -20.41 -14.01
N ILE A 151 -8.33 -20.82 -13.31
CA ILE A 151 -8.49 -20.65 -11.88
C ILE A 151 -8.58 -22.04 -11.23
N THR A 152 -8.14 -22.14 -9.98
CA THR A 152 -8.39 -23.30 -9.12
C THR A 152 -9.22 -22.86 -7.90
N PRO A 153 -9.93 -23.78 -7.22
CA PRO A 153 -10.63 -23.43 -5.98
C PRO A 153 -9.72 -22.80 -4.92
N GLU A 154 -8.48 -23.31 -4.81
CA GLU A 154 -7.46 -22.79 -3.89
C GLU A 154 -7.04 -21.36 -4.26
N LEU A 155 -6.76 -21.08 -5.54
CA LEU A 155 -6.42 -19.72 -5.99
C LEU A 155 -7.58 -18.74 -5.80
N LYS A 156 -8.82 -19.19 -6.02
CA LYS A 156 -10.02 -18.36 -5.85
C LYS A 156 -10.22 -17.94 -4.39
N GLU A 157 -9.94 -18.83 -3.44
CA GLU A 157 -10.05 -18.49 -2.02
C GLU A 157 -8.94 -17.54 -1.58
N LEU A 158 -7.70 -17.75 -2.04
CA LEU A 158 -6.59 -16.82 -1.80
C LEU A 158 -6.89 -15.44 -2.38
N GLU A 159 -7.40 -15.39 -3.62
CA GLU A 159 -7.83 -14.14 -4.25
C GLU A 159 -8.87 -13.41 -3.39
N ARG A 160 -9.89 -14.11 -2.90
CA ARG A 160 -10.93 -13.51 -2.06
C ARG A 160 -10.33 -12.86 -0.82
N LEU A 161 -9.45 -13.56 -0.11
CA LEU A 161 -8.80 -13.04 1.10
C LEU A 161 -7.93 -11.82 0.81
N ILE A 162 -7.16 -11.86 -0.28
CA ILE A 162 -6.25 -10.77 -0.64
C ILE A 162 -7.03 -9.53 -1.07
N LEU A 163 -8.03 -9.68 -1.94
CA LEU A 163 -8.82 -8.56 -2.44
C LEU A 163 -9.70 -7.96 -1.34
N GLU A 164 -10.25 -8.77 -0.44
CA GLU A 164 -11.02 -8.28 0.71
C GLU A 164 -10.13 -7.47 1.67
N ALA A 165 -8.90 -7.91 1.90
CA ALA A 165 -7.93 -7.15 2.70
C ALA A 165 -7.50 -5.85 2.01
N GLU A 166 -7.28 -5.88 0.68
CA GLU A 166 -6.93 -4.68 -0.11
C GLU A 166 -8.06 -3.65 -0.10
N GLU A 167 -9.30 -4.07 -0.33
CA GLU A 167 -10.47 -3.19 -0.31
C GLU A 167 -10.66 -2.55 1.07
N LYS A 168 -10.63 -3.36 2.14
CA LYS A 168 -10.78 -2.87 3.52
C LYS A 168 -9.62 -1.97 3.93
N SER A 169 -8.40 -2.23 3.46
CA SER A 169 -7.24 -1.38 3.70
C SER A 169 -7.42 -0.01 3.06
N VAL A 170 -7.88 0.05 1.81
CA VAL A 170 -8.08 1.31 1.08
C VAL A 170 -9.29 2.09 1.61
N GLU A 171 -10.34 1.42 2.07
CA GLU A 171 -11.51 2.09 2.65
C GLU A 171 -11.22 2.67 4.05
N LEU A 172 -10.41 1.97 4.85
CA LEU A 172 -10.04 2.42 6.19
C LEU A 172 -9.06 3.61 6.17
N GLU A 173 -8.26 3.71 5.11
CA GLU A 173 -7.20 4.70 4.91
C GLU A 173 -7.71 5.99 4.23
#